data_AF-A0A7C6D2G5-F1
#
_entry.id   AF-A0A7C6D2G5-F1
#
_cell.length_a   1.000
_cell.length_b   1.000
_cell.length_c   1.000
_cell.angle_alpha   90.00
_cell.angle_beta   90.00
_cell.angle_gamma   90.00
#
_symmetry.space_group_name_H-M   'P 1'
#
loop_
_entity.id
_entity.type
_entity.pdbx_description
1 polymer ?
#
loop_
_entity_poly.entity_id
_entity_poly.type
_entity_poly.pdbx_seq_one_letter_code
_entity_poly.pdbx_strand_id
1 'polypeptide(L)'
;MVVISVSLSAQELKEFEKVASQAGFSSRSDAVRDALARFVSANNWANGMEGKVSCALSIVYSDRKKLHVHEIVHQYSDIVHSSMHTHLGQRCVEQIVLDGDGEEVRKLLSELLGHKDVRITMAIF
;
A
#
# COMPACT_ATOMS: atom_id res chain seq x y z
N MET A 1 13.14 -0.90 26.33
CA MET A 1 12.80 -1.80 25.20
C MET A 1 11.62 -2.65 25.65
N VAL A 2 10.54 -2.73 24.87
CA VAL A 2 9.35 -3.52 25.21
C VAL A 2 9.43 -4.86 24.49
N VAL A 3 9.10 -5.95 25.18
CA VAL A 3 9.10 -7.30 24.61
C VAL A 3 7.65 -7.77 24.48
N ILE A 4 7.28 -8.23 23.29
CA ILE A 4 5.97 -8.83 23.01
C ILE A 4 6.20 -10.33 22.79
N SER A 5 5.37 -11.16 23.42
CA SER A 5 5.36 -12.61 23.19
C SER A 5 4.10 -12.98 22.42
N VAL A 6 4.24 -13.80 21.37
CA VAL A 6 3.13 -14.26 20.53
C VAL A 6 3.21 -15.77 20.37
N SER A 7 2.06 -16.43 20.39
CA SER A 7 1.94 -17.86 20.11
C SER A 7 1.80 -18.08 18.61
N LEU A 8 2.64 -18.94 18.04
CA LEU A 8 2.60 -19.35 16.63
C LEU A 8 2.62 -20.88 16.57
N SER A 9 1.95 -21.46 15.57
CA SER A 9 2.13 -22.87 15.25
C SER A 9 3.54 -23.13 14.72
N ALA A 10 4.00 -24.38 14.84
CA ALA A 10 5.31 -24.77 14.30
C ALA A 10 5.42 -24.51 12.78
N GLN A 11 4.30 -24.63 12.06
CA GLN A 11 4.26 -24.39 10.62
C GLN A 11 4.41 -22.90 10.28
N GLU A 12 3.68 -22.02 10.99
CA GLU A 12 3.79 -20.56 10.79
C GLU A 12 5.20 -20.05 11.08
N LEU A 13 5.81 -20.52 12.17
CA LEU A 13 7.19 -20.15 12.51
C LEU A 13 8.15 -20.58 11.41
N LYS A 14 8.02 -21.80 10.89
CA LYS A 14 8.90 -22.33 9.85
C LYS A 14 8.77 -21.56 8.53
N GLU A 15 7.56 -21.22 8.11
CA GLU A 15 7.32 -20.38 6.92
C GLU A 15 7.92 -18.98 7.11
N PHE A 16 7.70 -18.38 8.29
CA PHE A 16 8.26 -17.06 8.61
C PHE A 16 9.80 -17.05 8.54
N GLU A 17 10.48 -18.01 9.18
CA GLU A 17 11.94 -18.08 9.17
C GLU A 17 12.52 -18.27 7.77
N LYS A 18 11.85 -19.07 6.94
CA LYS A 18 12.24 -19.27 5.54
C LYS A 18 12.18 -17.96 4.77
N VAL A 19 11.08 -17.22 4.87
CA VAL A 19 10.90 -15.93 4.20
C VAL A 19 11.88 -14.89 4.74
N ALA A 20 12.06 -14.83 6.06
CA ALA A 20 12.98 -13.89 6.70
C ALA A 20 14.44 -14.11 6.26
N SER A 21 14.87 -15.37 6.17
CA SER A 21 16.20 -15.73 5.66
C SER A 21 16.38 -15.33 4.19
N GLN A 22 15.39 -15.62 3.34
CA GLN A 22 15.41 -15.25 1.92
C GLN A 22 15.42 -13.73 1.71
N ALA A 23 14.78 -12.97 2.60
CA ALA A 23 14.78 -11.51 2.60
C ALA A 23 16.05 -10.89 3.20
N GLY A 24 17.00 -11.70 3.70
CA GLY A 24 18.31 -11.23 4.17
C GLY A 24 18.35 -10.73 5.62
N PHE A 25 17.37 -11.08 6.45
CA PHE A 25 17.37 -10.65 7.85
C PHE A 25 18.35 -11.44 8.71
N SER A 26 19.07 -10.73 9.59
CA SER A 26 20.04 -11.30 10.54
C SER A 26 19.42 -12.01 11.73
N SER A 27 18.18 -11.66 12.11
CA SER A 27 17.49 -12.25 13.25
C SER A 27 15.97 -12.28 13.07
N ARG A 28 15.31 -13.19 13.79
CA ARG A 28 13.82 -13.24 13.85
C ARG A 28 13.25 -11.91 14.33
N SER A 29 13.89 -11.29 15.33
CA SER A 29 13.44 -10.03 15.91
C SER A 29 13.50 -8.87 14.93
N ASP A 30 14.50 -8.84 14.03
CA ASP A 30 14.60 -7.81 12.99
C ASP A 30 13.49 -7.99 11.95
N ALA A 31 13.27 -9.23 11.50
CA ALA A 31 12.19 -9.55 10.57
C ALA A 31 10.80 -9.27 11.14
N VAL A 32 10.54 -9.61 12.42
CA VAL A 32 9.26 -9.31 13.08
C VAL A 32 9.07 -7.80 13.22
N ARG A 33 10.14 -7.05 13.53
CA ARG A 33 10.07 -5.59 13.67
C ARG A 33 9.78 -4.91 12.33
N ASP A 34 10.42 -5.33 11.25
CA ASP A 34 10.12 -4.83 9.90
C ASP A 34 8.69 -5.19 9.50
N ALA A 35 8.25 -6.42 9.75
CA ALA A 35 6.87 -6.84 9.48
C ALA A 35 5.84 -6.00 10.26
N LEU A 36 6.09 -5.72 11.54
CA LEU A 36 5.25 -4.84 12.36
C LEU A 36 5.26 -3.40 11.83
N ALA A 37 6.43 -2.85 11.48
CA ALA A 37 6.53 -1.50 10.92
C ALA A 37 5.76 -1.37 9.61
N ARG A 38 5.87 -2.35 8.72
CA ARG A 38 5.10 -2.43 7.48
C ARG A 38 3.61 -2.59 7.73
N PHE A 39 3.22 -3.42 8.69
CA PHE A 39 1.82 -3.58 9.08
C PHE A 39 1.25 -2.26 9.59
N VAL A 40 1.94 -1.57 10.50
CA VAL A 40 1.50 -0.26 10.99
C VAL A 40 1.43 0.74 9.84
N SER A 41 2.49 0.88 9.04
CA SER A 41 2.50 1.82 7.89
C SER A 41 1.34 1.55 6.91
N ALA A 42 1.11 0.28 6.55
CA ALA A 42 0.04 -0.13 5.65
C ALA A 42 -1.37 0.10 6.21
N ASN A 43 -1.52 0.28 7.53
CA ASN A 43 -2.83 0.46 8.17
C ASN A 43 -3.01 1.83 8.84
N ASN A 44 -1.95 2.64 8.91
CA ASN A 44 -1.95 3.94 9.59
C ASN A 44 -1.87 5.12 8.62
N TRP A 45 -1.97 4.87 7.30
CA TRP A 45 -2.00 5.91 6.27
C TRP A 45 -3.07 6.98 6.55
N ALA A 46 -4.21 6.60 7.12
CA ALA A 46 -5.29 7.53 7.45
C ALA A 46 -4.92 8.56 8.54
N ASN A 47 -3.99 8.23 9.45
CA ASN A 47 -3.55 9.12 10.54
C ASN A 47 -2.34 9.99 10.15
N GLY A 48 -1.65 9.67 9.05
CA GLY A 48 -0.50 10.45 8.53
C GLY A 48 -0.88 11.50 7.47
N MET A 49 -2.17 11.71 7.23
CA MET A 49 -2.71 12.59 6.19
C MET A 49 -3.19 13.93 6.75
N GLU A 50 -2.31 14.62 7.48
CA GLU A 50 -2.56 15.99 7.94
C GLU A 50 -1.72 16.97 7.12
N GLY A 51 -2.34 18.08 6.69
CA GLY A 51 -1.66 19.09 5.88
C GLY A 51 -1.30 18.60 4.49
N LYS A 52 -0.16 19.06 3.95
CA LYS A 52 0.29 18.69 2.61
C LYS A 52 0.99 17.34 2.63
N VAL A 53 0.55 16.42 1.77
CA VAL A 53 1.06 15.06 1.64
C VAL A 53 1.59 14.85 0.23
N SER A 54 2.82 14.34 0.14
CA SER A 54 3.39 13.83 -1.10
C SER A 54 3.59 12.32 -0.96
N CYS A 55 3.10 11.54 -1.92
CA CYS A 55 3.21 10.08 -1.85
C CYS A 55 3.27 9.41 -3.22
N ALA A 56 3.79 8.17 -3.23
CA ALA A 56 3.68 7.25 -4.35
C ALA A 56 2.56 6.23 -4.07
N LEU A 57 1.62 6.11 -4.99
CA LEU A 57 0.49 5.19 -4.94
C LEU A 57 0.61 4.18 -6.10
N SER A 58 0.48 2.89 -5.77
CA SER A 58 0.41 1.79 -6.71
C SER A 58 -0.98 1.16 -6.62
N ILE A 59 -1.69 1.10 -7.73
CA ILE A 59 -3.03 0.52 -7.83
C ILE A 59 -2.96 -0.71 -8.74
N VAL A 60 -3.53 -1.83 -8.31
CA VAL A 60 -3.70 -3.04 -9.13
C VAL A 60 -5.18 -3.38 -9.21
N TYR A 61 -5.71 -3.48 -10.42
CA TYR A 61 -7.14 -3.73 -10.65
C TYR A 61 -7.39 -4.59 -11.89
N SER A 62 -8.58 -5.21 -11.99
CA SER A 62 -9.00 -5.95 -13.21
C SER A 62 -9.20 -4.98 -14.37
N ASP A 63 -8.80 -5.37 -15.58
CA ASP A 63 -9.09 -4.65 -16.84
C ASP A 63 -10.55 -4.15 -16.98
N ARG A 64 -11.52 -4.92 -16.48
CA ARG A 64 -12.95 -4.56 -16.43
C ARG A 64 -13.25 -3.30 -15.62
N LYS A 65 -12.35 -2.91 -14.71
CA LYS A 65 -12.46 -1.70 -13.86
C LYS A 65 -11.66 -0.51 -14.41
N LYS A 66 -10.98 -0.66 -15.55
CA LYS A 66 -10.09 0.37 -16.11
C LYS A 66 -10.76 1.73 -16.26
N LEU A 67 -11.93 1.79 -16.89
CA LEU A 67 -12.62 3.07 -17.09
C LEU A 67 -12.95 3.74 -15.75
N HIS A 68 -13.40 2.96 -14.78
CA HIS A 68 -13.81 3.49 -13.48
C HIS A 68 -12.63 3.99 -12.63
N VAL A 69 -11.53 3.22 -12.57
CA VAL A 69 -10.32 3.65 -11.86
C VAL A 69 -9.74 4.90 -12.51
N HIS A 70 -9.69 4.94 -13.85
CA HIS A 70 -9.23 6.11 -14.57
C HIS A 70 -10.12 7.34 -14.34
N GLU A 71 -11.45 7.17 -14.31
CA GLU A 71 -12.39 8.25 -13.99
C GLU A 71 -12.14 8.81 -12.59
N ILE A 72 -11.98 7.95 -11.58
CA ILE A 72 -11.66 8.36 -10.21
C ILE A 72 -10.34 9.13 -10.20
N VAL A 73 -9.25 8.53 -10.71
CA VAL A 73 -7.93 9.20 -10.74
C VAL A 73 -7.99 10.56 -11.45
N HIS A 74 -8.75 10.65 -12.54
CA HIS A 74 -8.92 11.90 -13.30
C HIS A 74 -9.71 12.97 -12.52
N GLN A 75 -10.68 12.59 -11.68
CA GLN A 75 -11.39 13.54 -10.79
C GLN A 75 -10.45 14.20 -9.79
N TYR A 76 -9.39 13.50 -9.37
CA TYR A 76 -8.36 14.00 -8.46
C TYR A 76 -7.12 14.54 -9.19
N SER A 77 -7.25 14.94 -10.46
CA SER A 77 -6.13 15.41 -11.29
C SER A 77 -5.34 16.58 -10.70
N ASP A 78 -5.97 17.41 -9.86
CA ASP A 78 -5.33 18.54 -9.17
C ASP A 78 -4.23 18.12 -8.18
N ILE A 79 -4.34 16.91 -7.61
CA ILE A 79 -3.34 16.35 -6.68
C ILE A 79 -2.47 15.27 -7.33
N VAL A 80 -2.75 14.90 -8.59
CA VAL A 80 -1.99 13.89 -9.35
C VAL A 80 -0.89 14.59 -10.13
N HIS A 81 0.35 14.45 -9.67
CA HIS A 81 1.50 15.00 -10.37
C HIS A 81 1.86 14.20 -11.64
N SER A 82 1.73 12.87 -11.58
CA SER A 82 1.94 11.99 -12.73
C SER A 82 1.30 10.63 -12.50
N SER A 83 0.81 9.99 -13.57
CA SER A 83 0.36 8.59 -13.55
C SER A 83 0.98 7.78 -14.69
N MET A 84 1.25 6.50 -14.42
CA MET A 84 1.72 5.52 -15.39
C MET A 84 0.82 4.29 -15.33
N HIS A 85 0.15 3.99 -16.44
CA HIS A 85 -0.71 2.81 -16.59
C HIS A 85 0.00 1.71 -17.37
N THR A 86 0.03 0.49 -16.82
CA THR A 86 0.63 -0.69 -17.44
C THR A 86 -0.37 -1.84 -17.49
N HIS A 87 -0.48 -2.49 -18.64
CA HIS A 87 -1.26 -3.71 -18.81
C HIS A 87 -0.44 -4.94 -18.40
N LEU A 88 -0.99 -5.78 -17.51
CA LEU A 88 -0.38 -7.02 -17.05
C LEU A 88 -1.40 -8.17 -17.09
N GLY A 89 -1.50 -8.84 -18.24
CA GLY A 89 -2.50 -9.88 -18.48
C GLY A 89 -3.92 -9.31 -18.39
N GLN A 90 -4.77 -9.90 -17.55
CA GLN A 90 -6.15 -9.44 -17.28
C GLN A 90 -6.23 -8.38 -16.16
N ARG A 91 -5.09 -7.81 -15.77
CA ARG A 91 -5.00 -6.75 -14.77
C ARG A 91 -4.31 -5.53 -15.35
N CYS A 92 -4.56 -4.40 -14.72
CA CYS A 92 -3.85 -3.17 -14.94
C CYS A 92 -3.12 -2.79 -13.65
N VAL A 93 -1.96 -2.18 -13.81
CA VAL A 93 -1.16 -1.61 -12.73
C VAL A 93 -1.01 -0.13 -13.02
N GLU A 94 -1.32 0.70 -12.05
CA GLU A 94 -1.22 2.16 -12.15
C GLU A 94 -0.28 2.67 -11.07
N GLN A 95 0.80 3.36 -11.47
CA GLN A 95 1.72 4.04 -10.57
C GLN A 95 1.42 5.53 -10.61
N ILE A 96 1.16 6.14 -9.46
CA ILE A 96 0.72 7.53 -9.36
C ILE A 96 1.59 8.24 -8.33
N VAL A 97 2.11 9.42 -8.70
CA VAL A 97 2.72 10.34 -7.75
C VAL A 97 1.68 11.39 -7.40
N LEU A 98 1.38 11.51 -6.11
CA LEU A 98 0.44 12.47 -5.56
C LEU A 98 1.19 13.56 -4.80
N ASP A 99 0.75 14.81 -4.92
CA ASP A 99 1.19 15.94 -4.11
C ASP A 99 -0.01 16.86 -3.86
N GLY A 100 -0.53 16.90 -2.63
CA GLY A 100 -1.78 17.60 -2.37
C GLY A 100 -2.17 17.64 -0.91
N ASP A 101 -3.38 18.12 -0.63
CA ASP A 101 -3.94 18.09 0.71
C ASP A 101 -4.23 16.64 1.15
N GLY A 102 -3.86 16.30 2.38
CA GLY A 102 -4.03 14.95 2.94
C GLY A 102 -5.50 14.50 2.96
N GLU A 103 -6.46 15.43 3.10
CA GLU A 103 -7.87 15.11 3.01
C GLU A 103 -8.28 14.67 1.61
N GLU A 104 -7.78 15.33 0.57
CA GLU A 104 -8.04 14.97 -0.83
C GLU A 104 -7.39 13.63 -1.19
N VAL A 105 -6.16 13.39 -0.73
CA VAL A 105 -5.50 12.08 -0.85
C VAL A 105 -6.33 11.00 -0.15
N ARG A 106 -6.85 11.26 1.04
CA ARG A 106 -7.70 10.31 1.78
C ARG A 106 -9.02 10.01 1.06
N LYS A 107 -9.65 11.01 0.44
CA LYS A 107 -10.89 10.83 -0.34
C LYS A 107 -10.63 9.96 -1.56
N LEU A 108 -9.58 10.25 -2.33
CA LEU A 108 -9.14 9.43 -3.47
C LEU A 108 -8.95 7.96 -3.07
N LEU A 109 -8.20 7.70 -1.99
CA LEU A 109 -7.93 6.34 -1.53
C LEU A 109 -9.21 5.62 -1.07
N SER A 110 -10.11 6.35 -0.41
CA SER A 110 -11.38 5.81 0.08
C SER A 110 -12.31 5.43 -1.07
N GLU A 111 -12.37 6.24 -2.13
CA GLU A 111 -13.10 5.91 -3.35
C GLU A 111 -12.51 4.68 -4.05
N LEU A 112 -11.19 4.63 -4.23
CA LEU A 112 -10.50 3.49 -4.85
C LEU A 112 -10.73 2.18 -4.07
N LEU A 113 -10.62 2.22 -2.74
CA LEU A 113 -10.86 1.06 -1.86
C LEU A 113 -12.34 0.63 -1.83
N GLY A 114 -13.27 1.51 -2.16
CA GLY A 114 -14.69 1.20 -2.28
C GLY A 114 -15.01 0.19 -3.39
N HIS A 115 -14.06 -0.06 -4.31
CA HIS A 115 -14.25 -0.97 -5.42
C HIS A 115 -13.66 -2.36 -5.17
N LYS A 116 -14.52 -3.38 -5.30
CA LYS A 116 -14.09 -4.77 -5.34
C LYS A 116 -13.06 -4.99 -6.44
N ASP A 117 -12.05 -5.79 -6.13
CA ASP A 117 -10.90 -6.13 -6.98
C ASP A 117 -9.92 -4.98 -7.27
N VAL A 118 -9.95 -3.90 -6.46
CA VAL A 118 -8.87 -2.90 -6.42
C VAL A 118 -7.96 -3.20 -5.24
N ARG A 119 -6.65 -3.19 -5.48
CA ARG A 119 -5.62 -3.28 -4.43
C ARG A 119 -4.73 -2.06 -4.54
N ILE A 120 -4.43 -1.45 -3.40
CA ILE A 120 -3.55 -0.30 -3.34
C ILE A 120 -2.38 -0.56 -2.41
N THR A 121 -1.23 0.03 -2.76
CA THR A 121 -0.07 0.16 -1.90
C THR A 121 0.40 1.59 -1.99
N MET A 122 0.73 2.22 -0.87
CA MET A 122 1.17 3.60 -0.84
C MET A 122 2.44 3.76 -0.01
N ALA A 123 3.31 4.66 -0.42
CA ALA A 123 4.46 5.14 0.33
C ALA A 123 4.37 6.67 0.45
N ILE A 124 4.19 7.17 1.67
CA ILE A 124 4.24 8.61 1.98
C ILE A 124 5.71 9.03 2.10
N PHE A 125 6.04 10.20 1.55
CA PHE A 125 7.39 10.79 1.61
C PHE A 125 7.61 11.63 2.86
#